data_AF-A0A936IDN8-F1
#
_entry.id   AF-A0A936IDN8-F1
#
_cell.length_a   1.000
_cell.length_b   1.000
_cell.length_c   1.000
_cell.angle_alpha   90.00
_cell.angle_beta   90.00
_cell.angle_gamma   90.00
#
_symmetry.space_group_name_H-M   'P 1'
#
loop_
_entity.id
_entity.type
_entity.pdbx_description
1 polymer ?
#
loop_
_entity_poly.entity_id
_entity_poly.type
_entity_poly.pdbx_seq_one_letter_code
_entity_poly.pdbx_strand_id
1 'polypeptide(L)'
;MIQNIHSERELESFYGSFSFAWKNKLYLELTGRQDWSSTLPVNNNAYFYPSASFSYVFSDDLIIPNLSFGKLRLAWAKVGSDGDPYSLYKTYVGNPNFGNYANYTVSNTLNKSDLTPEQTQSLEVGFDLRFFKDRAAIDMCFYTGKTLDQIIPLTSSATTGFTRQFINAGEISNIGFELVLHGIPIRKTNFSWGIDFQFGKNNNKVVSLVPEDQSIQSYP
;
A
#
# COMPACT_ATOMS: atom_id res chain seq x y z
N MET A 1 5.27 -36.46 5.16
CA MET A 1 3.80 -36.31 5.15
C MET A 1 3.51 -35.04 4.36
N ILE A 2 2.90 -35.13 3.18
CA ILE A 2 2.56 -33.96 2.36
C ILE A 2 1.28 -33.39 2.98
N GLN A 3 1.35 -32.22 3.62
CA GLN A 3 0.14 -31.50 4.03
C GLN A 3 -0.43 -30.82 2.79
N ASN A 4 -1.57 -31.32 2.30
CA ASN A 4 -2.39 -30.57 1.35
C ASN A 4 -3.14 -29.51 2.16
N ILE A 5 -2.59 -28.30 2.20
CA ILE A 5 -3.26 -27.13 2.76
C ILE A 5 -4.15 -26.56 1.65
N HIS A 6 -5.46 -26.70 1.79
CA HIS A 6 -6.43 -26.09 0.89
C HIS A 6 -6.82 -24.70 1.43
N SER A 7 -6.63 -23.66 0.63
CA SER A 7 -6.96 -22.28 0.98
C SER A 7 -7.86 -21.69 -0.09
N GLU A 8 -8.94 -21.03 0.33
CA GLU A 8 -9.93 -20.43 -0.57
C GLU A 8 -10.21 -18.99 -0.11
N ARG A 9 -10.28 -18.08 -1.09
CA ARG A 9 -10.55 -16.66 -0.92
C ARG A 9 -11.37 -16.19 -2.09
N GLU A 10 -12.44 -15.45 -1.81
CA GLU A 10 -13.34 -14.86 -2.79
C GLU A 10 -13.35 -13.34 -2.55
N LEU A 11 -13.28 -12.58 -3.64
CA LEU A 11 -13.27 -11.13 -3.61
C LEU A 11 -14.19 -10.63 -4.73
N GLU A 12 -15.29 -10.01 -4.35
CA GLU A 12 -16.21 -9.36 -5.28
C GLU A 12 -15.93 -7.86 -5.32
N SER A 13 -15.95 -7.26 -6.50
CA SER A 13 -15.54 -5.87 -6.69
C SER A 13 -16.47 -5.10 -7.63
N PHE A 14 -16.82 -3.89 -7.22
CA PHE A 14 -17.42 -2.88 -8.08
C PHE A 14 -16.44 -1.71 -8.26
N TYR A 15 -16.17 -1.33 -9.51
CA TYR A 15 -15.19 -0.29 -9.84
C TYR A 15 -15.74 0.69 -10.88
N GLY A 16 -15.41 1.96 -10.70
CA GLY A 16 -15.66 3.01 -11.68
C GLY A 16 -14.51 3.99 -11.77
N SER A 17 -14.33 4.55 -12.96
CA SER A 17 -13.36 5.61 -13.23
C SER A 17 -13.97 6.71 -14.08
N PHE A 18 -13.47 7.92 -13.86
CA PHE A 18 -13.80 9.11 -14.62
C PHE A 18 -12.50 9.80 -14.99
N SER A 19 -12.29 10.01 -16.29
CA SER A 19 -11.11 10.69 -16.82
C SER A 19 -11.55 11.92 -17.59
N PHE A 20 -10.98 13.06 -17.23
CA PHE A 20 -11.20 14.34 -17.87
C PHE A 20 -9.87 14.90 -18.38
N ALA A 21 -9.86 15.34 -19.64
CA ALA A 21 -8.73 15.99 -20.25
C ALA A 21 -9.19 17.31 -20.89
N TRP A 22 -8.39 18.36 -20.72
CA TRP A 22 -8.67 19.67 -21.30
C TRP A 22 -7.45 20.27 -21.97
N LYS A 23 -7.62 20.64 -23.25
CA LYS A 23 -6.61 21.31 -24.08
C LYS A 23 -5.23 20.62 -24.07
N ASN A 24 -5.22 19.29 -23.91
CA ASN A 24 -4.00 18.47 -23.80
C ASN A 24 -3.03 18.88 -22.68
N LYS A 25 -3.47 19.70 -21.72
CA LYS A 25 -2.61 20.23 -20.65
C LYS A 25 -3.12 19.94 -19.25
N LEU A 26 -4.43 19.92 -19.02
CA LEU A 26 -5.02 19.56 -17.73
C LEU A 26 -5.62 18.17 -17.83
N TYR A 27 -5.32 17.35 -16.84
CA TYR A 27 -5.84 16.00 -16.70
C TYR A 27 -6.33 15.82 -15.27
N LEU A 28 -7.54 15.29 -15.13
CA LEU A 28 -8.12 14.89 -13.85
C LEU A 28 -8.63 13.46 -14.00
N GLU A 29 -8.26 12.60 -13.07
CA GLU A 29 -8.73 11.22 -13.00
C GLU A 29 -9.30 10.98 -11.61
N LEU A 30 -10.50 10.42 -11.55
CA LEU A 30 -11.16 10.02 -10.32
C LEU A 30 -11.50 8.55 -10.43
N THR A 31 -11.23 7.77 -9.39
CA THR A 31 -11.63 6.37 -9.32
C THR A 31 -12.35 6.09 -8.02
N GLY A 32 -13.26 5.13 -8.05
CA GLY A 32 -13.89 4.58 -6.86
C GLY A 32 -13.97 3.07 -6.99
N ARG A 33 -13.59 2.36 -5.94
CA ARG A 33 -13.72 0.90 -5.86
C ARG A 33 -14.36 0.49 -4.55
N GLN A 34 -15.28 -0.45 -4.62
CA GLN A 34 -15.91 -1.11 -3.49
C GLN A 34 -15.60 -2.59 -3.61
N ASP A 35 -15.00 -3.17 -2.58
CA ASP A 35 -14.72 -4.60 -2.51
C ASP A 35 -15.51 -5.27 -1.40
N TRP A 36 -15.78 -6.57 -1.56
CA TRP A 36 -16.31 -7.48 -0.55
C TRP A 36 -15.43 -8.73 -0.47
N SER A 37 -14.80 -8.97 0.67
CA SER A 37 -13.87 -10.09 0.85
C SER A 37 -14.43 -11.21 1.72
N SER A 38 -14.28 -12.47 1.32
CA SER A 38 -14.65 -13.62 2.14
C SER A 38 -13.75 -13.85 3.36
N THR A 39 -12.58 -13.18 3.44
CA THR A 39 -11.63 -13.32 4.55
C THR A 39 -11.91 -12.36 5.71
N LEU A 40 -12.88 -11.46 5.54
CA LEU A 40 -13.32 -10.50 6.56
C LEU A 40 -14.68 -10.91 7.16
N PRO A 41 -15.04 -10.38 8.36
CA PRO A 41 -16.31 -10.71 8.99
C PRO A 41 -17.50 -10.34 8.11
N VAL A 42 -18.56 -11.16 8.06
CA VAL A 42 -19.73 -10.95 7.19
C VAL A 42 -20.35 -9.56 7.32
N ASN A 43 -20.33 -8.97 8.52
CA ASN A 43 -20.88 -7.64 8.78
C ASN A 43 -19.89 -6.49 8.50
N ASN A 44 -18.64 -6.80 8.16
CA ASN A 44 -17.55 -5.83 7.97
C ASN A 44 -16.59 -6.25 6.84
N ASN A 45 -17.12 -6.95 5.83
CA ASN A 45 -16.35 -7.45 4.70
C ASN A 45 -16.31 -6.50 3.51
N ALA A 46 -17.09 -5.42 3.57
CA ALA A 46 -17.26 -4.45 2.51
C ALA A 46 -16.40 -3.20 2.77
N TYR A 47 -15.59 -2.76 1.81
CA TYR A 47 -14.78 -1.54 1.96
C TYR A 47 -14.67 -0.72 0.67
N PHE A 48 -15.00 0.57 0.78
CA PHE A 48 -14.88 1.56 -0.30
C PHE A 48 -13.56 2.31 -0.23
N TYR A 49 -12.91 2.50 -1.37
CA TYR A 49 -11.67 3.25 -1.47
C TYR A 49 -11.59 4.04 -2.79
N PRO A 50 -11.59 5.39 -2.70
CA PRO A 50 -11.45 6.26 -3.87
C PRO A 50 -9.99 6.66 -4.14
N SER A 51 -9.74 7.15 -5.36
CA SER A 51 -8.52 7.86 -5.71
C SER A 51 -8.80 9.07 -6.60
N ALA A 52 -7.90 10.04 -6.57
CA ALA A 52 -7.93 11.22 -7.41
C ALA A 52 -6.51 11.55 -7.87
N SER A 53 -6.31 11.76 -9.16
CA SER A 53 -5.07 12.25 -9.72
C SER A 53 -5.32 13.50 -10.57
N PHE A 54 -4.42 14.46 -10.48
CA PHE A 54 -4.44 15.69 -11.25
C PHE A 54 -3.08 15.90 -11.86
N SER A 55 -3.04 16.30 -13.12
CA SER A 55 -1.79 16.76 -13.72
C SER A 55 -1.98 17.94 -14.65
N TYR A 56 -0.96 18.80 -14.66
CA TYR A 56 -0.96 20.05 -15.40
C TYR A 56 0.37 20.23 -16.13
N VAL A 57 0.31 20.23 -17.46
CA VAL A 57 1.42 20.62 -18.35
C VAL A 57 1.47 22.15 -18.41
N PHE A 58 2.19 22.75 -17.47
CA PHE A 58 2.24 24.20 -17.32
C PHE A 58 3.16 24.89 -18.33
N SER A 59 4.05 24.14 -18.99
CA SER A 59 4.91 24.68 -20.06
C SER A 59 4.14 25.16 -21.29
N ASP A 60 2.87 24.75 -21.45
CA ASP A 60 2.02 25.21 -22.54
C ASP A 60 1.46 26.62 -22.30
N ASP A 61 1.38 27.05 -21.04
CA ASP A 61 0.84 28.36 -20.64
C ASP A 61 1.93 29.34 -20.15
N LEU A 62 3.06 28.82 -19.67
CA LEU A 62 4.15 29.61 -19.08
C LEU A 62 5.40 29.53 -19.94
N ILE A 63 5.88 30.69 -20.40
CA ILE A 63 7.16 30.78 -21.11
C ILE A 63 8.29 30.87 -20.07
N ILE A 64 8.95 29.75 -19.83
CA ILE A 64 10.11 29.65 -18.95
C ILE A 64 11.36 29.43 -19.81
N PRO A 65 12.39 30.30 -19.73
CA PRO A 65 13.60 30.16 -20.54
C PRO A 65 14.22 28.77 -20.40
N ASN A 66 14.58 28.17 -21.53
CA ASN A 66 15.20 26.85 -21.64
C ASN A 66 14.33 25.65 -21.21
N LEU A 67 13.12 25.85 -20.66
CA LEU A 67 12.19 24.78 -20.36
C LEU A 67 11.53 24.30 -21.66
N SER A 68 11.63 23.01 -21.93
CA SER A 68 11.02 22.33 -23.09
C SER A 68 9.71 21.65 -22.71
N PHE A 69 9.61 21.16 -21.47
CA PHE A 69 8.41 20.54 -20.93
C PHE A 69 8.37 20.72 -19.41
N GLY A 70 7.19 21.00 -18.88
CA GLY A 70 6.97 21.13 -17.44
C GLY A 70 5.60 20.59 -17.06
N LYS A 71 5.58 19.57 -16.19
CA LYS A 71 4.34 18.96 -15.70
C LYS A 71 4.35 18.84 -14.18
N LEU A 72 3.30 19.35 -13.55
CA LEU A 72 2.98 19.10 -12.15
C LEU A 72 2.02 17.91 -12.06
N ARG A 73 2.23 17.02 -11.09
CA ARG A 73 1.40 15.87 -10.76
C ARG A 73 1.01 15.94 -9.29
N LEU A 74 -0.26 15.73 -8.99
CA LEU A 74 -0.80 15.58 -7.65
C LEU A 74 -1.64 14.31 -7.65
N ALA A 75 -1.42 13.41 -6.70
CA ALA A 75 -2.22 12.20 -6.57
C ALA A 75 -2.57 11.97 -5.10
N TRP A 76 -3.80 11.55 -4.85
CA TRP A 76 -4.25 11.08 -3.56
C TRP A 76 -5.02 9.79 -3.76
N ALA A 77 -4.74 8.78 -2.95
CA ALA A 77 -5.45 7.52 -3.03
C ALA A 77 -5.70 6.94 -1.65
N LYS A 78 -6.85 6.28 -1.52
CA LYS A 78 -7.09 5.28 -0.50
C LYS A 78 -7.06 3.92 -1.20
N VAL A 79 -6.44 2.92 -0.57
CA VAL A 79 -6.43 1.53 -1.02
C VAL A 79 -6.81 0.67 0.18
N GLY A 80 -7.81 -0.19 0.01
CA GLY A 80 -8.20 -1.16 1.02
C GLY A 80 -7.53 -2.52 0.79
N SER A 81 -7.30 -3.27 1.86
CA SER A 81 -6.87 -4.67 1.82
C SER A 81 -7.62 -5.50 2.85
N ASP A 82 -7.69 -6.80 2.59
CA ASP A 82 -8.27 -7.81 3.47
C ASP A 82 -7.18 -8.66 4.14
N GLY A 83 -7.59 -9.61 4.97
CA GLY A 83 -6.67 -10.50 5.70
C GLY A 83 -6.48 -11.86 5.03
N ASP A 84 -5.60 -12.68 5.61
CA ASP A 84 -5.39 -14.07 5.16
C ASP A 84 -6.64 -14.94 5.39
N PRO A 85 -6.91 -15.94 4.52
CA PRO A 85 -8.01 -16.87 4.70
C PRO A 85 -7.99 -17.58 6.06
N TYR A 86 -9.19 -17.83 6.59
CA TYR A 86 -9.40 -18.56 7.84
C TYR A 86 -8.79 -17.90 9.10
N SER A 87 -8.59 -16.58 9.08
CA SER A 87 -8.06 -15.80 10.21
C SER A 87 -9.13 -15.34 11.23
N LEU A 88 -10.41 -15.69 11.01
CA LEU A 88 -11.55 -15.21 11.80
C LEU A 88 -11.98 -16.15 12.94
N TYR A 89 -11.87 -17.46 12.72
CA TYR A 89 -12.42 -18.47 13.63
C TYR A 89 -11.32 -19.30 14.28
N LYS A 90 -11.51 -19.70 15.53
CA LYS A 90 -10.59 -20.61 16.22
C LYS A 90 -10.60 -21.97 15.51
N THR A 91 -9.42 -22.51 15.26
CA THR A 91 -9.23 -23.81 14.63
C THR A 91 -8.44 -24.76 15.53
N TYR A 92 -8.60 -26.06 15.26
CA TYR A 92 -7.80 -27.11 15.85
C TYR A 92 -6.86 -27.65 14.78
N VAL A 93 -5.59 -27.83 15.14
CA VAL A 93 -4.56 -28.34 14.24
C VAL A 93 -4.34 -29.81 14.56
N GLY A 94 -4.33 -30.65 13.53
CA GLY A 94 -3.97 -32.05 13.66
C GLY A 94 -2.47 -32.21 13.89
N ASN A 95 -2.11 -32.92 14.95
CA ASN A 95 -0.74 -33.30 15.26
C ASN A 95 -0.48 -34.75 14.82
N PRO A 96 0.79 -35.20 14.78
CA PRO A 96 1.09 -36.61 14.67
C PRO A 96 0.30 -37.42 15.71
N ASN A 97 -0.35 -38.49 15.26
CA ASN A 97 -1.13 -39.36 16.13
C ASN A 97 -0.28 -39.89 17.28
N PHE A 98 -0.89 -40.01 18.47
CA PHE A 98 -0.27 -40.70 19.59
C PHE A 98 -0.67 -42.18 19.52
N GLY A 99 0.16 -42.98 18.83
CA GLY A 99 -0.20 -44.35 18.49
C GLY A 99 -1.38 -44.39 17.51
N ASN A 100 -2.44 -45.11 17.87
CA ASN A 100 -3.67 -45.21 17.06
C ASN A 100 -4.69 -44.09 17.35
N TYR A 101 -4.38 -43.16 18.28
CA TYR A 101 -5.30 -42.10 18.66
C TYR A 101 -4.98 -40.82 17.89
N ALA A 102 -6.00 -40.25 17.26
CA ALA A 102 -5.90 -38.96 16.61
C ALA A 102 -5.58 -37.88 17.64
N ASN A 103 -4.62 -37.01 17.32
CA ASN A 103 -4.20 -35.93 18.21
C ASN A 103 -4.51 -34.59 17.55
N TYR A 104 -5.23 -33.73 18.28
CA TYR A 104 -5.52 -32.36 17.86
C TYR A 104 -5.23 -31.41 19.02
N THR A 105 -4.67 -30.25 18.69
CA THR A 105 -4.48 -29.16 19.65
C THR A 105 -5.15 -27.90 19.12
N VAL A 106 -5.51 -26.99 20.02
CA VAL A 106 -5.88 -25.63 19.63
C VAL A 106 -4.70 -25.00 18.89
N SER A 107 -4.97 -24.23 17.84
CA SER A 107 -3.93 -23.44 17.17
C SER A 107 -3.25 -22.48 18.16
N ASN A 108 -1.93 -22.36 18.07
CA ASN A 108 -1.17 -21.39 18.86
C ASN A 108 -1.40 -19.94 18.43
N THR A 109 -2.11 -19.72 17.31
CA THR A 109 -2.53 -18.40 16.84
C THR A 109 -3.99 -18.16 17.18
N LEU A 110 -4.24 -17.12 17.96
CA LEU A 110 -5.57 -16.61 18.24
C LEU A 110 -6.08 -15.81 17.05
N ASN A 111 -7.04 -16.39 16.34
CA ASN A 111 -7.81 -15.74 15.30
C ASN A 111 -8.81 -14.74 15.90
N LYS A 112 -9.12 -13.68 15.15
CA LYS A 112 -9.93 -12.55 15.62
C LYS A 112 -11.18 -12.40 14.73
N SER A 113 -12.37 -12.44 15.34
CA SER A 113 -13.64 -12.46 14.61
C SER A 113 -14.14 -11.08 14.17
N ASP A 114 -13.52 -10.02 14.66
CA ASP A 114 -13.86 -8.60 14.47
C ASP A 114 -12.77 -7.84 13.71
N LEU A 115 -12.06 -8.51 12.79
CA LEU A 115 -11.07 -7.84 11.94
C LEU A 115 -11.73 -6.75 11.08
N THR A 116 -11.08 -5.59 11.02
CA THR A 116 -11.42 -4.51 10.09
C THR A 116 -10.54 -4.59 8.82
N PRO A 117 -11.03 -4.11 7.67
CA PRO A 117 -10.19 -3.98 6.48
C PRO A 117 -8.98 -3.07 6.75
N GLU A 118 -7.82 -3.44 6.26
CA GLU A 118 -6.64 -2.58 6.24
C GLU A 118 -6.86 -1.43 5.25
N GLN A 119 -6.35 -0.25 5.58
CA GLN A 119 -6.43 0.92 4.72
C GLN A 119 -5.09 1.61 4.57
N THR A 120 -4.59 1.72 3.34
CA THR A 120 -3.46 2.59 3.01
C THR A 120 -3.94 3.89 2.36
N GLN A 121 -3.54 5.03 2.91
CA GLN A 121 -3.76 6.35 2.34
C GLN A 121 -2.44 6.91 1.81
N SER A 122 -2.40 7.40 0.58
CA SER A 122 -1.23 8.04 -0.01
C SER A 122 -1.55 9.43 -0.55
N LEU A 123 -0.57 10.32 -0.45
CA LEU A 123 -0.53 11.61 -1.11
C LEU A 123 0.83 11.76 -1.79
N GLU A 124 0.82 12.13 -3.06
CA GLU A 124 2.01 12.30 -3.89
C GLU A 124 1.98 13.63 -4.63
N VAL A 125 3.13 14.29 -4.67
CA VAL A 125 3.37 15.52 -5.42
C VAL A 125 4.61 15.32 -6.27
N GLY A 126 4.46 15.45 -7.58
CA GLY A 126 5.52 15.21 -8.55
C GLY A 126 5.71 16.33 -9.56
N PHE A 127 6.94 16.50 -10.03
CA PHE A 127 7.32 17.43 -11.09
C PHE A 127 8.16 16.69 -12.14
N ASP A 128 7.79 16.82 -13.41
CA ASP A 128 8.60 16.43 -14.57
C ASP A 128 9.01 17.71 -15.31
N LEU A 129 10.30 18.03 -15.28
CA LEU A 129 10.88 19.21 -15.90
C LEU A 129 11.92 18.78 -16.92
N ARG A 130 11.80 19.26 -18.16
CA ARG A 130 12.76 18.98 -19.22
C ARG A 130 13.25 20.27 -19.83
N PHE A 131 14.54 20.33 -20.11
CA PHE A 131 15.24 21.52 -20.55
C PHE A 131 16.04 21.26 -21.83
N PHE A 132 16.31 22.34 -22.57
CA PHE A 132 17.23 22.37 -23.71
C PHE A 132 16.90 21.34 -24.81
N LYS A 133 15.62 21.21 -25.18
CA LYS A 133 15.08 20.21 -26.13
C LYS A 133 15.35 18.78 -25.63
N ASP A 134 14.90 18.53 -24.41
CA ASP A 134 15.01 17.24 -23.71
C ASP A 134 16.45 16.73 -23.62
N ARG A 135 17.39 17.65 -23.34
CA ARG A 135 18.80 17.29 -23.08
C ARG A 135 19.12 17.24 -21.60
N ALA A 136 18.29 17.83 -20.75
CA ALA A 136 18.35 17.64 -19.31
C ALA A 136 16.92 17.45 -18.82
N ALA A 137 16.69 16.45 -17.97
CA ALA A 137 15.40 16.22 -17.34
C ALA A 137 15.56 15.97 -15.85
N ILE A 138 14.58 16.43 -15.09
CA ILE A 138 14.47 16.28 -13.65
C ILE A 138 13.06 15.77 -13.38
N ASP A 139 12.94 14.55 -12.88
CA ASP A 139 11.70 14.04 -12.29
C ASP A 139 11.87 13.99 -10.77
N MET A 140 10.97 14.64 -10.05
CA MET A 140 10.95 14.65 -8.59
C MET A 140 9.60 14.18 -8.11
N CYS A 141 9.57 13.35 -7.08
CA CYS A 141 8.35 12.92 -6.41
C CYS A 141 8.54 12.98 -4.90
N PHE A 142 7.61 13.65 -4.21
CA PHE A 142 7.48 13.58 -2.76
C PHE A 142 6.20 12.82 -2.44
N TYR A 143 6.29 11.84 -1.56
CA TYR A 143 5.15 11.04 -1.15
C TYR A 143 5.05 10.89 0.35
N THR A 144 3.82 10.75 0.83
CA THR A 144 3.49 10.32 2.18
C THR A 144 2.41 9.26 2.11
N GLY A 145 2.63 8.16 2.82
CA GLY A 145 1.75 7.01 2.92
C GLY A 145 1.49 6.67 4.38
N LYS A 146 0.26 6.28 4.70
CA LYS A 146 -0.16 5.78 6.01
C LYS A 146 -1.00 4.54 5.84
N THR A 147 -0.55 3.43 6.40
CA THR A 147 -1.30 2.18 6.49
C THR A 147 -1.91 2.10 7.89
N LEU A 148 -3.23 1.92 7.94
CA LEU A 148 -4.04 1.82 9.14
C LEU A 148 -4.64 0.42 9.22
N ASP A 149 -4.83 -0.06 10.44
CA ASP A 149 -5.53 -1.32 10.73
C ASP A 149 -4.91 -2.54 10.05
N GLN A 150 -3.59 -2.54 9.85
CA GLN A 150 -2.87 -3.62 9.16
C GLN A 150 -3.11 -4.96 9.86
N ILE A 151 -3.58 -5.98 9.14
CA ILE A 151 -3.88 -7.28 9.74
C ILE A 151 -2.57 -8.08 9.87
N ILE A 152 -2.02 -8.17 11.09
CA ILE A 152 -0.77 -8.89 11.33
C ILE A 152 -0.89 -9.85 12.53
N PRO A 153 -0.15 -10.98 12.51
CA PRO A 153 -0.02 -11.84 13.68
C PRO A 153 1.01 -11.27 14.66
N LEU A 154 0.55 -10.69 15.76
CA LEU A 154 1.41 -10.17 16.84
C LEU A 154 1.76 -11.28 17.84
N THR A 155 3.00 -11.33 18.31
CA THR A 155 3.43 -12.24 19.38
C THR A 155 2.75 -11.85 20.70
N SER A 156 2.19 -12.83 21.40
CA SER A 156 1.56 -12.66 22.71
C SER A 156 2.19 -13.58 23.75
N SER A 157 1.97 -13.28 25.04
CA SER A 157 2.44 -14.15 26.12
C SER A 157 1.76 -15.51 26.05
N ALA A 158 2.56 -16.57 26.12
CA ALA A 158 2.07 -17.95 26.15
C ALA A 158 1.13 -18.24 27.35
N THR A 159 1.16 -17.41 28.40
CA THR A 159 0.24 -17.50 29.55
C THR A 159 -1.22 -17.27 29.18
N THR A 160 -1.49 -16.61 28.04
CA THR A 160 -2.86 -16.42 27.50
C THR A 160 -3.45 -17.70 26.90
N GLY A 161 -2.66 -18.76 26.76
CA GLY A 161 -3.02 -19.98 26.04
C GLY A 161 -2.73 -19.92 24.53
N PHE A 162 -2.17 -18.80 24.05
CA PHE A 162 -1.77 -18.59 22.65
C PHE A 162 -0.38 -17.92 22.60
N THR A 163 0.38 -18.15 21.54
CA THR A 163 1.69 -17.48 21.34
C THR A 163 1.63 -16.34 20.33
N ARG A 164 0.55 -16.26 19.56
CA ARG A 164 0.28 -15.21 18.56
C ARG A 164 -1.19 -14.84 18.56
N GLN A 165 -1.51 -13.62 18.15
CA GLN A 165 -2.86 -13.15 17.93
C GLN A 165 -2.93 -12.27 16.69
N PHE A 166 -3.92 -12.49 15.83
CA PHE A 166 -4.22 -11.54 14.75
C PHE A 166 -4.83 -10.27 15.34
N ILE A 167 -4.26 -9.14 14.95
CA ILE A 167 -4.75 -7.81 15.31
C ILE A 167 -4.82 -6.94 14.06
N ASN A 168 -5.72 -5.97 14.09
CA ASN A 168 -5.54 -4.75 13.32
C ASN A 168 -4.47 -3.93 14.03
N ALA A 169 -3.23 -4.03 13.57
CA ALA A 169 -2.15 -3.20 14.04
C ALA A 169 -2.44 -1.73 13.72
N GLY A 170 -1.80 -0.84 14.48
CA GLY A 170 -2.05 0.60 14.38
C GLY A 170 -1.58 1.23 13.06
N GLU A 171 -0.88 2.35 13.17
CA GLU A 171 -0.49 3.13 12.00
C GLU A 171 0.98 2.87 11.63
N ILE A 172 1.25 2.57 10.35
CA ILE A 172 2.59 2.59 9.75
C ILE A 172 2.65 3.74 8.76
N SER A 173 3.64 4.62 8.92
CA SER A 173 3.87 5.76 8.02
C SER A 173 5.11 5.55 7.17
N ASN A 174 5.01 5.88 5.89
CA ASN A 174 6.11 5.96 4.94
C ASN A 174 6.16 7.38 4.37
N ILE A 175 7.29 8.06 4.50
CA ILE A 175 7.49 9.37 3.89
C ILE A 175 8.76 9.32 3.08
N GLY A 176 8.67 9.70 1.82
CA GLY A 176 9.82 9.61 0.94
C GLY A 176 9.91 10.69 -0.13
N PHE A 177 11.08 10.70 -0.74
CA PHE A 177 11.44 11.56 -1.84
C PHE A 177 12.20 10.74 -2.87
N GLU A 178 11.86 10.94 -4.13
CA GLU A 178 12.50 10.33 -5.29
C GLU A 178 12.92 11.42 -6.26
N LEU A 179 14.10 11.22 -6.84
CA LEU A 179 14.72 12.11 -7.81
C LEU A 179 15.32 11.27 -8.93
N VAL A 180 14.95 11.60 -10.15
CA VAL A 180 15.58 11.09 -11.37
C VAL A 180 16.15 12.27 -12.13
N LEU A 181 17.43 12.21 -12.44
CA LEU A 181 18.13 13.17 -13.27
C LEU A 181 18.57 12.46 -14.55
N HIS A 182 18.26 13.06 -15.68
CA HIS A 182 18.74 12.62 -16.98
C HIS A 182 19.47 13.77 -17.65
N GLY A 183 20.59 13.48 -18.31
CA GLY A 183 21.39 14.48 -19.01
C GLY A 183 22.07 13.93 -20.25
N ILE A 184 22.06 14.69 -21.34
CA ILE A 184 22.75 14.39 -22.59
C ILE A 184 23.77 15.52 -22.85
N PRO A 185 24.93 15.47 -22.17
CA PRO A 185 25.97 16.49 -22.32
C PRO A 185 26.51 16.58 -23.74
N ILE A 186 26.54 15.47 -24.49
CA ILE A 186 27.00 15.45 -25.88
C ILE A 186 25.92 14.85 -26.77
N ARG A 187 25.45 15.63 -27.76
CA ARG A 187 24.55 15.17 -28.83
C ARG A 187 25.08 15.70 -30.16
N LYS A 188 25.76 14.83 -30.92
CA LYS A 188 26.27 15.06 -32.29
C LYS A 188 25.59 14.09 -33.25
N THR A 189 25.71 14.33 -34.56
CA THR A 189 25.08 13.48 -35.60
C THR A 189 25.44 12.00 -35.48
N ASN A 190 26.69 11.68 -35.11
CA ASN A 190 27.20 10.31 -35.06
C ASN A 190 27.50 9.82 -33.64
N PHE A 191 27.23 10.63 -32.61
CA PHE A 191 27.58 10.29 -31.23
C PHE A 191 26.70 11.03 -30.24
N SER A 192 26.09 10.29 -29.32
CA SER A 192 25.35 10.83 -28.19
C SER A 192 25.83 10.16 -26.92
N TRP A 193 26.02 10.95 -25.87
CA TRP A 193 26.35 10.45 -24.54
C TRP A 193 25.29 10.94 -23.55
N GLY A 194 24.60 9.99 -22.94
CA GLY A 194 23.60 10.19 -21.89
C GLY A 194 24.13 9.74 -20.53
N ILE A 195 23.64 10.37 -19.48
CA ILE A 195 23.91 10.09 -18.08
C ILE A 195 22.57 10.07 -17.36
N ASP A 196 22.34 9.02 -16.59
CA ASP A 196 21.15 8.84 -15.77
C ASP A 196 21.57 8.67 -14.31
N PHE A 197 20.88 9.36 -13.42
CA PHE A 197 21.06 9.25 -11.98
C PHE A 197 19.70 9.14 -11.30
N GLN A 198 19.56 8.15 -10.43
CA GLN A 198 18.36 7.93 -9.64
C GLN A 198 18.71 7.93 -8.16
N PHE A 199 17.93 8.64 -7.38
CA PHE A 199 18.04 8.68 -5.92
C PHE A 199 16.66 8.57 -5.30
N GLY A 200 16.57 7.79 -4.23
CA GLY A 200 15.35 7.64 -3.44
C GLY A 200 15.69 7.55 -1.96
N LYS A 201 14.86 8.17 -1.13
CA LYS A 201 14.91 8.03 0.33
C LYS A 201 13.51 7.80 0.85
N ASN A 202 13.33 6.74 1.61
CA ASN A 202 12.09 6.46 2.34
C ASN A 202 12.39 6.41 3.84
N ASN A 203 11.51 7.01 4.64
CA ASN A 203 11.51 6.88 6.08
C ASN A 203 10.25 6.12 6.50
N ASN A 204 10.44 4.89 6.93
CA ASN A 204 9.37 4.05 7.46
C ASN A 204 9.32 4.18 8.99
N LYS A 205 8.13 4.39 9.55
CA LYS A 205 7.90 4.50 10.99
C LYS A 205 6.65 3.72 11.38
N VAL A 206 6.81 2.82 12.34
CA VAL A 206 5.68 2.27 13.11
C VAL A 206 5.22 3.36 14.08
N VAL A 207 4.05 3.95 13.84
CA VAL A 207 3.46 5.00 14.65
C VAL A 207 2.72 4.40 15.85
N SER A 208 1.98 3.31 15.62
CA SER A 208 1.34 2.53 16.68
C SER A 208 1.22 1.05 16.28
N LEU A 209 1.34 0.14 17.25
CA LEU A 209 1.29 -1.32 17.04
C LEU A 209 -0.01 -1.95 17.52
N VAL A 210 -0.56 -1.44 18.62
CA VAL A 210 -1.86 -1.84 19.16
C VAL A 210 -2.61 -0.54 19.41
N PRO A 211 -3.86 -0.38 18.94
CA PRO A 211 -4.74 0.67 19.48
C PRO A 211 -4.76 0.47 21.01
N GLU A 212 -4.70 1.52 21.83
CA GLU A 212 -4.62 1.42 23.31
C GLU A 212 -5.64 0.42 23.89
N ASP A 213 -5.27 -0.86 23.93
CA ASP A 213 -5.99 -1.89 24.63
C ASP A 213 -5.33 -1.97 26.00
N GLN A 214 -5.99 -1.35 26.97
CA GLN A 214 -5.55 -1.30 28.36
C GLN A 214 -5.40 -2.72 28.96
N SER A 215 -5.89 -3.77 28.29
CA SER A 215 -5.69 -5.16 28.71
C SER A 215 -4.27 -5.70 28.43
N ILE A 216 -3.44 -5.01 27.63
CA ILE A 216 -2.05 -5.42 27.36
C ILE A 216 -1.05 -4.61 28.20
N GLN A 217 -1.46 -3.47 28.78
CA GLN A 217 -0.62 -2.66 29.69
C GLN A 217 -0.61 -3.12 31.15
N SER A 218 -1.39 -4.14 31.52
CA SER A 218 -1.52 -4.56 32.92
C SER A 218 -0.97 -5.96 33.19
N TYR A 219 0.34 -6.14 33.04
CA TYR A 219 1.05 -7.10 33.88
C TYR A 219 2.39 -6.51 34.35
N PRO A 220 2.60 -6.35 35.68
CA PRO A 220 3.85 -5.89 36.27
C PRO A 220 5.01 -6.87 36.09
#